data_AF-A0AAE1QXE8-F1
#
_entry.id   AF-A0AAE1QXE8-F1
#
_cell.length_a   1.000
_cell.length_b   1.000
_cell.length_c   1.000
_cell.angle_alpha   90.00
_cell.angle_beta   90.00
_cell.angle_gamma   90.00
#
_symmetry.space_group_name_H-M   'P 1'
#
loop_
_entity.id
_entity.type
_entity.pdbx_description
1 polymer ?
#
loop_
_entity_poly.entity_id
_entity_poly.type
_entity_poly.pdbx_seq_one_letter_code
_entity_poly.pdbx_strand_id
1 'polypeptide(L)'
;MCLAVGTCCRGFKENSTSDVIFSSASTKEAGQSLVQYFWEAFPAGSGPIDRTTYMFTYVDPQPGSPQLEELLEDYWDLMPKYQDVSLDDLEILRIIYGIFPTYRDRPLPAAYDRILQFRDASGIQSPVSFGGFGSLTRHLGRLTTGIYEAFEGNFLDSKSLSILNPYMPNLSSSWLFQRAMSAKKQSNVPPDFMNELFVNSFIYLQKLGDPVLRPFLRDVIQFGPLVKTLGLIMITRPQILPSIFKQVGIPVILDWSGHFIMLGCYTFLSTFLDPAIRPLIRSFPVKMRYEYKRRLAAWQYVAGLDYKLSSSKTHETAKRSNPSKETLSTNSLP
;
A
#
# COMPACT_ATOMS: atom_id res chain seq x y z
N MET A 1 8.62 8.96 5.56
CA MET A 1 9.51 7.94 4.98
C MET A 1 9.31 6.63 5.72
N CYS A 2 9.59 5.49 5.09
CA CYS A 2 9.70 4.22 5.79
C CYS A 2 11.09 3.63 5.61
N LEU A 3 11.60 3.09 6.70
CA LEU A 3 12.83 2.31 6.74
C LEU A 3 12.42 0.87 7.01
N ALA A 4 12.85 -0.06 6.17
CA ALA A 4 12.58 -1.49 6.36
C ALA A 4 13.87 -2.28 6.29
N VAL A 5 13.94 -3.30 7.12
CA VAL A 5 14.99 -4.32 7.16
C VAL A 5 14.33 -5.68 7.26
N GLY A 6 15.02 -6.75 6.88
CA GLY A 6 14.47 -8.09 7.03
C GLY A 6 15.29 -9.16 6.37
N THR A 7 14.77 -10.38 6.41
CA THR A 7 15.41 -11.54 5.82
C THR A 7 14.41 -12.43 5.11
N CYS A 8 14.94 -13.27 4.22
CA CYS A 8 14.31 -14.53 3.86
C CYS A 8 15.13 -15.64 4.51
N CYS A 9 14.49 -16.44 5.35
CA CYS A 9 15.13 -17.56 6.04
C CYS A 9 14.40 -18.86 5.74
N ARG A 10 15.13 -19.97 5.78
CA ARG A 10 14.62 -21.34 5.67
C ARG A 10 14.72 -22.04 7.02
N GLY A 11 13.71 -22.84 7.35
CA GLY A 11 13.70 -23.66 8.58
C GLY A 11 12.42 -23.53 9.42
N PHE A 12 11.42 -22.79 8.95
CA PHE A 12 10.17 -22.60 9.69
C PHE A 12 9.31 -23.86 9.66
N LYS A 13 8.89 -24.33 10.85
CA LYS A 13 8.02 -25.50 11.02
C LYS A 13 6.56 -25.19 10.67
N GLU A 14 6.07 -24.02 11.11
CA GLU A 14 4.72 -23.54 10.81
C GLU A 14 4.80 -22.27 9.93
N ASN A 15 4.45 -22.40 8.65
CA ASN A 15 4.60 -21.32 7.67
C ASN A 15 3.38 -21.24 6.73
N SER A 16 2.18 -21.30 7.29
CA SER A 16 0.91 -21.25 6.53
C SER A 16 0.18 -19.92 6.64
N THR A 17 0.58 -19.07 7.58
CA THR A 17 -0.05 -17.78 7.89
C THR A 17 0.81 -16.60 7.44
N SER A 18 0.20 -15.43 7.33
CA SER A 18 0.89 -14.19 7.01
C SER A 18 0.41 -13.07 7.94
N ASP A 19 1.36 -12.26 8.37
CA ASP A 19 1.11 -11.03 9.10
C ASP A 19 1.27 -9.87 8.13
N VAL A 20 0.16 -9.20 7.80
CA VAL A 20 0.20 -8.02 6.92
C VAL A 20 0.87 -6.85 7.62
N ILE A 21 0.60 -6.70 8.91
CA ILE A 21 1.20 -5.68 9.76
C ILE A 21 0.92 -6.02 11.24
N PHE A 22 1.98 -6.16 12.02
CA PHE A 22 1.95 -6.50 13.43
C PHE A 22 2.78 -5.51 14.25
N SER A 23 2.32 -5.16 15.45
CA SER A 23 3.06 -4.34 16.40
C SER A 23 2.71 -4.76 17.82
N SER A 24 3.74 -4.99 18.64
CA SER A 24 3.60 -5.35 20.06
C SER A 24 4.55 -4.58 20.97
N ALA A 25 5.52 -3.86 20.41
CA ALA A 25 6.46 -3.06 21.17
C ALA A 25 5.85 -1.70 21.55
N SER A 26 6.28 -1.12 22.66
CA SER A 26 6.14 0.33 22.87
C SER A 26 7.23 1.05 22.06
N THR A 27 7.13 2.37 21.96
CA THR A 27 8.14 3.18 21.26
C THR A 27 9.55 2.96 21.82
N LYS A 28 10.53 2.78 20.92
CA LYS A 28 11.95 2.59 21.25
C LYS A 28 12.76 3.78 20.73
N GLU A 29 13.89 4.06 21.37
CA GLU A 29 14.90 4.95 20.79
C GLU A 29 15.76 4.19 19.78
N ALA A 30 15.94 4.79 18.61
CA ALA A 30 16.86 4.32 17.58
C ALA A 30 17.63 5.54 17.05
N GLY A 31 18.95 5.53 17.24
CA GLY A 31 19.79 6.71 17.05
C GLY A 31 19.32 7.89 17.91
N GLN A 32 19.06 9.04 17.28
CA GLN A 32 18.52 10.24 17.94
C GLN A 32 17.00 10.39 17.74
N SER A 33 16.31 9.35 17.29
CA SER A 33 14.87 9.37 17.00
C SER A 33 14.09 8.41 17.89
N LEU A 34 12.81 8.71 18.07
CA LEU A 34 11.86 7.77 18.67
C LEU A 34 11.19 7.02 17.52
N VAL A 35 11.09 5.69 17.60
CA VAL A 35 10.54 4.83 16.56
C VAL A 35 9.53 3.84 17.13
N GLN A 36 8.62 3.42 16.26
CA GLN A 36 7.73 2.29 16.50
C GLN A 36 8.06 1.21 15.48
N TYR A 37 8.30 -0.02 15.95
CA TYR A 37 8.56 -1.15 15.07
C TYR A 37 7.28 -1.89 14.72
N PHE A 38 7.13 -2.14 13.43
CA PHE A 38 6.10 -2.94 12.83
C PHE A 38 6.73 -4.11 12.11
N TRP A 39 5.98 -5.21 12.03
CA TRP A 39 6.42 -6.45 11.41
C TRP A 39 5.47 -6.85 10.29
N GLU A 40 6.03 -7.39 9.22
CA GLU A 40 5.31 -8.09 8.15
C GLU A 40 6.01 -9.42 7.92
N ALA A 41 5.24 -10.50 7.78
CA ALA A 41 5.82 -11.81 7.53
C ALA A 41 4.92 -12.68 6.66
N PHE A 42 5.52 -13.38 5.70
CA PHE A 42 4.78 -14.23 4.78
C PHE A 42 5.62 -15.41 4.26
N PRO A 43 4.98 -16.54 3.89
CA PRO A 43 5.66 -17.65 3.25
C PRO A 43 6.33 -17.20 1.95
N ALA A 44 7.59 -17.56 1.76
CA ALA A 44 8.32 -17.24 0.55
C ALA A 44 7.97 -18.23 -0.57
N GLY A 45 7.97 -17.75 -1.81
CA GLY A 45 7.72 -18.61 -2.99
C GLY A 45 8.87 -19.59 -3.28
N SER A 46 9.99 -19.51 -2.58
CA SER A 46 11.16 -20.37 -2.78
C SER A 46 11.04 -21.76 -2.14
N GLY A 47 10.12 -21.94 -1.18
CA GLY A 47 9.92 -23.23 -0.52
C GLY A 47 8.86 -23.16 0.59
N PRO A 48 8.26 -24.30 0.98
CA PRO A 48 7.20 -24.34 1.99
C PRO A 48 7.68 -23.96 3.40
N ILE A 49 8.97 -24.15 3.68
CA ILE A 49 9.60 -23.82 4.98
C ILE A 49 10.43 -22.52 4.92
N ASP A 50 10.32 -21.78 3.81
CA ASP A 50 11.01 -20.51 3.60
C ASP A 50 10.04 -19.38 3.95
N ARG A 51 10.46 -18.42 4.78
CA ARG A 51 9.63 -17.29 5.21
C ARG A 51 10.40 -16.00 5.06
N THR A 52 9.70 -14.98 4.56
CA THR A 52 10.20 -13.61 4.53
C THR A 52 9.65 -12.86 5.72
N THR A 53 10.53 -12.21 6.48
CA THR A 53 10.19 -11.46 7.69
C THR A 53 10.82 -10.08 7.63
N TYR A 54 9.98 -9.05 7.63
CA TYR A 54 10.37 -7.65 7.64
C TYR A 54 10.08 -7.00 8.99
N MET A 55 10.98 -6.12 9.40
CA MET A 55 10.73 -5.11 10.41
C MET A 55 10.85 -3.74 9.75
N PHE A 56 9.92 -2.84 10.05
CA PHE A 56 9.94 -1.50 9.49
C PHE A 56 9.47 -0.45 10.48
N THR A 57 9.84 0.79 10.20
CA THR A 57 9.40 1.94 10.98
C THR A 57 9.13 3.16 10.11
N TYR A 58 8.21 3.99 10.58
CA TYR A 58 7.87 5.25 9.95
C TYR A 58 8.62 6.40 10.60
N VAL A 59 9.34 7.16 9.77
CA VAL A 59 10.13 8.31 10.24
C VAL A 59 9.83 9.54 9.40
N ASP A 60 9.88 10.70 10.04
CA ASP A 60 10.00 11.99 9.37
C ASP A 60 11.49 12.22 9.09
N PRO A 61 11.93 12.32 7.82
CA PRO A 61 13.35 12.38 7.49
C PRO A 61 13.98 13.67 8.03
N GLN A 62 14.93 13.52 8.94
CA GLN A 62 15.65 14.62 9.57
C GLN A 62 17.05 14.16 10.00
N PRO A 63 18.01 15.07 10.22
CA PRO A 63 19.28 14.71 10.86
C PRO A 63 19.01 13.95 12.17
N GLY A 64 19.67 12.80 12.36
CA GLY A 64 19.43 11.93 13.52
C GLY A 64 18.29 10.92 13.35
N SER A 65 17.71 10.78 12.15
CA SER A 65 16.92 9.59 11.78
C SER A 65 17.78 8.31 11.93
N PRO A 66 17.17 7.16 12.26
CA PRO A 66 17.89 5.91 12.44
C PRO A 66 18.63 5.48 11.16
N GLN A 67 19.79 4.87 11.33
CA GLN A 67 20.52 4.24 10.24
C GLN A 67 19.90 2.86 9.92
N LEU A 68 20.10 2.35 8.70
CA LEU A 68 19.59 1.03 8.33
C LEU A 68 20.34 -0.07 9.08
N GLU A 69 21.62 0.17 9.36
CA GLU A 69 22.51 -0.69 10.15
C GLU A 69 21.98 -0.84 11.57
N GLU A 70 21.63 0.27 12.23
CA GLU A 70 21.02 0.26 13.58
C GLU A 70 19.69 -0.53 13.61
N LEU A 71 18.86 -0.34 12.58
CA LEU A 71 17.61 -1.10 12.45
C LEU A 71 17.86 -2.59 12.21
N LEU A 72 18.92 -2.94 11.49
CA LEU A 72 19.27 -4.33 11.22
C LEU A 72 19.80 -5.03 12.47
N GLU A 73 20.57 -4.35 13.32
CA GLU A 73 20.97 -4.89 14.65
C GLU A 73 19.72 -5.15 15.52
N ASP A 74 18.82 -4.18 15.60
CA ASP A 74 17.55 -4.34 16.32
C ASP A 74 16.68 -5.47 15.74
N TYR A 75 16.74 -5.69 14.43
CA TYR A 75 16.03 -6.79 13.78
C TYR A 75 16.54 -8.14 14.25
N TRP A 76 17.86 -8.34 14.33
CA TRP A 76 18.45 -9.60 14.76
C TRP A 76 18.08 -9.95 16.21
N ASP A 77 18.04 -8.94 17.08
CA ASP A 77 17.65 -9.12 18.49
C ASP A 77 16.16 -9.44 18.66
N LEU A 78 15.29 -8.83 17.85
CA LEU A 78 13.84 -8.90 18.05
C LEU A 78 13.14 -9.99 17.23
N MET A 79 13.68 -10.35 16.07
CA MET A 79 13.06 -11.32 15.15
C MET A 79 12.82 -12.70 15.79
N PRO A 80 13.75 -13.28 16.58
CA PRO A 80 13.55 -14.58 17.23
C PRO A 80 12.30 -14.61 18.11
N LYS A 81 12.10 -13.54 18.88
CA LYS A 81 10.93 -13.38 19.75
C LYS A 81 9.64 -13.16 18.97
N TYR A 82 9.70 -12.44 17.86
CA TYR A 82 8.53 -12.20 17.01
C TYR A 82 8.06 -13.47 16.31
N GLN A 83 8.98 -14.25 15.74
CA GLN A 83 8.67 -15.49 15.02
C GLN A 83 8.55 -16.73 15.93
N ASP A 84 8.92 -16.61 17.21
CA ASP A 84 8.99 -17.73 18.17
C ASP A 84 9.92 -18.86 17.69
N VAL A 85 11.14 -18.47 17.26
CA VAL A 85 12.17 -19.37 16.70
C VAL A 85 13.56 -19.02 17.21
N SER A 86 14.49 -19.98 17.18
CA SER A 86 15.92 -19.70 17.37
C SER A 86 16.57 -19.30 16.04
N LEU A 87 17.55 -18.39 16.07
CA LEU A 87 18.35 -18.06 14.87
C LEU A 87 19.20 -19.25 14.41
N ASP A 88 19.67 -20.07 15.34
CA ASP A 88 20.51 -21.23 15.04
C ASP A 88 19.75 -22.32 14.24
N ASP A 89 18.41 -22.31 14.33
CA ASP A 89 17.54 -23.23 13.60
C ASP A 89 17.26 -22.76 12.15
N LEU A 90 17.73 -21.57 11.77
CA LEU A 90 17.40 -20.93 10.50
C LEU A 90 18.61 -20.77 9.58
N GLU A 91 18.42 -21.12 8.32
CA GLU A 91 19.35 -20.79 7.23
C GLU A 91 18.97 -19.44 6.62
N ILE A 92 19.85 -18.43 6.73
CA ILE A 92 19.63 -17.11 6.13
C ILE A 92 19.91 -17.19 4.63
N LEU A 93 18.86 -17.05 3.82
CA LEU A 93 18.96 -17.08 2.35
C LEU A 93 19.25 -15.68 1.78
N ARG A 94 18.69 -14.63 2.40
CA ARG A 94 18.82 -13.25 1.95
C ARG A 94 18.61 -12.27 3.10
N ILE A 95 19.35 -11.17 3.06
CA ILE A 95 19.13 -9.98 3.90
C ILE A 95 18.61 -8.85 3.00
N ILE A 96 17.65 -8.08 3.50
CA ILE A 96 16.99 -6.98 2.81
C ILE A 96 17.04 -5.76 3.71
N TYR A 97 17.35 -4.61 3.13
CA TYR A 97 17.22 -3.30 3.76
C TYR A 97 16.85 -2.28 2.68
N GLY A 98 16.06 -1.29 3.04
CA GLY A 98 15.56 -0.34 2.05
C GLY A 98 14.90 0.88 2.66
N ILE A 99 14.95 1.96 1.89
CA ILE A 99 14.30 3.22 2.18
C ILE A 99 13.15 3.41 1.19
N PHE A 100 11.96 3.58 1.72
CA PHE A 100 10.73 3.78 0.93
C PHE A 100 10.29 5.24 1.09
N PRO A 101 10.64 6.12 0.13
CA PRO A 101 10.28 7.53 0.21
C PRO A 101 8.78 7.71 -0.02
N THR A 102 8.15 8.44 0.90
CA THR A 102 6.72 8.74 0.80
C THR A 102 6.44 10.24 0.62
N TYR A 103 6.35 10.69 -0.64
CA TYR A 103 5.91 12.04 -1.01
C TYR A 103 4.42 12.31 -0.75
N ARG A 104 4.06 13.58 -0.55
CA ARG A 104 2.67 14.03 -0.33
C ARG A 104 1.88 14.11 -1.63
N ASP A 105 2.46 14.76 -2.63
CA ASP A 105 1.89 14.98 -3.96
C ASP A 105 2.41 13.93 -4.93
N ARG A 106 1.54 12.99 -5.30
CA ARG A 106 1.92 11.77 -6.02
C ARG A 106 0.85 11.26 -6.98
N PRO A 107 1.26 10.46 -7.99
CA PRO A 107 2.64 10.19 -8.40
C PRO A 107 3.30 11.44 -9.02
N LEU A 108 4.62 11.43 -9.15
CA LEU A 108 5.34 12.57 -9.72
C LEU A 108 4.97 12.77 -11.20
N PRO A 109 4.63 14.01 -11.62
CA PRO A 109 4.38 14.33 -13.02
C PRO A 109 5.67 14.24 -13.85
N ALA A 110 5.51 14.05 -15.16
CA ALA A 110 6.64 14.05 -16.09
C ALA A 110 7.21 15.47 -16.20
N ALA A 111 8.44 15.67 -15.75
CA ALA A 111 9.10 16.98 -15.76
C ALA A 111 9.65 17.38 -17.13
N TYR A 112 9.90 16.41 -18.00
CA TYR A 112 10.56 16.61 -19.29
C TYR A 112 9.83 15.85 -20.40
N ASP A 113 10.00 16.33 -21.62
CA ASP A 113 9.51 15.63 -22.81
C ASP A 113 10.19 14.26 -22.91
N ARG A 114 9.43 13.26 -23.35
CA ARG A 114 9.90 11.88 -23.58
C ARG A 114 10.44 11.16 -22.33
N ILE A 115 10.27 11.73 -21.13
CA ILE A 115 10.69 11.12 -19.86
C ILE A 115 9.45 10.93 -18.99
N LEU A 116 9.21 9.68 -18.57
CA LEU A 116 8.12 9.31 -17.66
C LEU A 116 8.68 8.49 -16.51
N GLN A 117 8.42 8.93 -15.27
CA GLN A 117 8.78 8.16 -14.09
C GLN A 117 7.82 6.98 -13.91
N PHE A 118 8.37 5.85 -13.48
CA PHE A 118 7.63 4.60 -13.35
C PHE A 118 7.95 3.93 -12.01
N ARG A 119 6.94 3.26 -11.42
CA ARG A 119 7.06 2.51 -10.16
C ARG A 119 7.61 3.40 -9.03
N ASP A 120 8.69 2.99 -8.35
CA ASP A 120 9.18 3.68 -7.15
C ASP A 120 9.74 5.05 -7.53
N ALA A 121 10.26 5.20 -8.75
CA ALA A 121 10.68 6.49 -9.30
C ALA A 121 9.51 7.48 -9.49
N SER A 122 8.28 7.00 -9.71
CA SER A 122 7.09 7.88 -9.72
C SER A 122 6.52 8.12 -8.32
N GLY A 123 6.96 7.36 -7.32
CA GLY A 123 6.46 7.44 -5.96
C GLY A 123 5.05 6.88 -5.77
N ILE A 124 4.52 6.06 -6.69
CA ILE A 124 3.15 5.49 -6.66
C ILE A 124 2.92 4.42 -5.57
N GLN A 125 3.96 4.07 -4.81
CA GLN A 125 3.89 3.09 -3.72
C GLN A 125 2.93 3.52 -2.59
N SER A 126 2.30 2.53 -1.96
CA SER A 126 1.45 2.76 -0.79
C SER A 126 2.26 3.35 0.38
N PRO A 127 1.73 4.36 1.09
CA PRO A 127 2.36 4.87 2.29
C PRO A 127 2.19 3.96 3.52
N VAL A 128 1.32 2.94 3.49
CA VAL A 128 0.99 2.11 4.66
C VAL A 128 1.54 0.68 4.57
N SER A 129 1.45 0.05 3.41
CA SER A 129 1.98 -1.32 3.20
C SER A 129 3.35 -1.33 2.50
N PHE A 130 3.78 -0.18 1.96
CA PHE A 130 4.94 -0.04 1.08
C PHE A 130 4.94 -0.97 -0.15
N GLY A 131 3.77 -1.52 -0.50
CA GLY A 131 3.58 -2.39 -1.64
C GLY A 131 3.68 -1.65 -2.99
N GLY A 132 4.90 -1.32 -3.42
CA GLY A 132 5.15 -0.74 -4.75
C GLY A 132 4.75 -1.69 -5.89
N PHE A 133 4.97 -2.99 -5.71
CA PHE A 133 4.60 -4.01 -6.70
C PHE A 133 3.07 -4.19 -6.82
N GLY A 134 2.35 -4.25 -5.70
CA GLY A 134 0.88 -4.33 -5.70
C GLY A 134 0.23 -3.12 -6.37
N SER A 135 0.71 -1.92 -6.02
CA SER A 135 0.31 -0.68 -6.69
C SER A 135 0.61 -0.71 -8.19
N LEU A 136 1.81 -1.16 -8.59
CA LEU A 136 2.19 -1.25 -9.99
C LEU A 136 1.31 -2.22 -10.79
N THR A 137 1.11 -3.45 -10.29
CA THR A 137 0.32 -4.47 -11.00
C THR A 137 -1.11 -4.01 -11.26
N ARG A 138 -1.72 -3.31 -10.30
CA ARG A 138 -3.02 -2.64 -10.44
C ARG A 138 -3.03 -1.55 -11.53
N HIS A 139 -1.91 -0.84 -11.70
CA HIS A 139 -1.79 0.27 -12.67
C HIS A 139 -1.17 -0.13 -14.02
N LEU A 140 -0.67 -1.35 -14.17
CA LEU A 140 0.08 -1.77 -15.35
C LEU A 140 -0.75 -1.63 -16.63
N GLY A 141 -2.00 -2.12 -16.63
CA GLY A 141 -2.87 -2.06 -17.81
C GLY A 141 -3.15 -0.63 -18.28
N ARG A 142 -3.43 0.31 -17.36
CA ARG A 142 -3.67 1.72 -17.73
C ARG A 142 -2.42 2.42 -18.22
N LEU A 143 -1.26 2.10 -17.64
CA LEU A 143 0.02 2.72 -17.98
C LEU A 143 0.49 2.22 -19.35
N THR A 144 0.52 0.91 -19.57
CA THR A 144 0.90 0.33 -20.87
C THR A 144 0.02 0.86 -22.00
N THR A 145 -1.31 0.85 -21.81
CA THR A 145 -2.24 1.40 -22.82
C THR A 145 -2.00 2.89 -23.06
N GLY A 146 -1.76 3.65 -21.99
CA GLY A 146 -1.56 5.10 -22.08
C GLY A 146 -0.22 5.49 -22.71
N ILE A 147 0.84 4.73 -22.46
CA ILE A 147 2.16 4.93 -23.08
C ILE A 147 2.07 4.57 -24.57
N TYR A 148 1.40 3.47 -24.91
CA TYR A 148 1.19 3.06 -26.31
C TYR A 148 0.40 4.13 -27.08
N GLU A 149 -0.73 4.60 -26.56
CA GLU A 149 -1.51 5.67 -27.20
C GLU A 149 -0.73 7.00 -27.30
N ALA A 150 0.13 7.32 -26.32
CA ALA A 150 0.97 8.51 -26.37
C ALA A 150 2.07 8.41 -27.43
N PHE A 151 2.68 7.23 -27.58
CA PHE A 151 3.69 6.98 -28.60
C PHE A 151 3.11 7.06 -30.01
N GLU A 152 2.01 6.35 -30.27
CA GLU A 152 1.32 6.34 -31.57
C GLU A 152 0.84 7.75 -31.98
N GLY A 153 0.35 8.53 -31.02
CA GLY A 153 -0.10 9.91 -31.25
C GLY A 153 1.02 10.95 -31.26
N ASN A 154 2.28 10.57 -31.01
CA ASN A 154 3.41 11.47 -30.72
C ASN A 154 3.08 12.52 -29.63
N PHE A 155 2.32 12.12 -28.60
CA PHE A 155 1.98 12.92 -27.42
C PHE A 155 3.02 12.73 -26.32
N LEU A 156 4.29 12.95 -26.68
CA LEU A 156 5.45 12.70 -25.83
C LEU A 156 5.95 13.98 -25.13
N ASP A 157 5.13 15.03 -25.13
CA ASP A 157 5.39 16.24 -24.34
C ASP A 157 5.14 15.99 -22.84
N SER A 158 5.86 16.71 -21.98
CA SER A 158 5.77 16.60 -20.52
C SER A 158 4.33 16.68 -20.01
N LYS A 159 3.49 17.55 -20.59
CA LYS A 159 2.10 17.75 -20.16
C LYS A 159 1.25 16.54 -20.47
N SER A 160 1.35 15.98 -21.68
CA SER A 160 0.63 14.77 -22.10
C SER A 160 1.04 13.56 -21.26
N LEU A 161 2.35 13.37 -21.04
CA LEU A 161 2.89 12.29 -20.22
C LEU A 161 2.48 12.40 -18.74
N SER A 162 2.38 13.61 -18.21
CA SER A 162 1.96 13.84 -16.82
C SER A 162 0.55 13.32 -16.51
N ILE A 163 -0.33 13.23 -17.51
CA ILE A 163 -1.70 12.69 -17.34
C ILE A 163 -1.66 11.18 -17.01
N LEU A 164 -0.57 10.48 -17.36
CA LEU A 164 -0.36 9.07 -17.00
C LEU A 164 -0.05 8.87 -15.51
N ASN A 165 0.42 9.91 -14.82
CA ASN A 165 0.65 9.93 -13.38
C ASN A 165 -0.30 10.93 -12.71
N PRO A 166 -1.62 10.64 -12.70
CA PRO A 166 -2.60 11.58 -12.14
C PRO A 166 -2.43 11.65 -10.62
N TYR A 167 -2.73 12.81 -10.04
CA TYR A 167 -2.84 12.96 -8.60
C TYR A 167 -3.76 11.90 -7.96
N MET A 168 -3.27 11.22 -6.93
CA MET A 168 -3.91 10.06 -6.28
C MET A 168 -4.39 10.38 -4.86
N PRO A 169 -5.58 10.98 -4.68
CA PRO A 169 -6.13 11.29 -3.36
C PRO A 169 -6.40 10.06 -2.50
N ASN A 170 -6.63 8.87 -3.07
CA ASN A 170 -6.73 7.63 -2.31
C ASN A 170 -5.42 7.31 -1.57
N LEU A 171 -4.26 7.51 -2.21
CA LEU A 171 -2.94 7.32 -1.61
C LEU A 171 -2.57 8.50 -0.70
N SER A 172 -2.85 9.74 -1.10
CA SER A 172 -2.57 10.89 -0.23
C SER A 172 -3.45 10.88 1.03
N SER A 173 -4.67 10.35 0.97
CA SER A 173 -5.52 10.18 2.15
C SER A 173 -4.96 9.13 3.12
N SER A 174 -4.24 8.11 2.63
CA SER A 174 -3.62 7.11 3.51
C SER A 174 -2.32 7.58 4.16
N TRP A 175 -1.71 8.67 3.66
CA TRP A 175 -0.55 9.29 4.32
C TRP A 175 -0.83 9.75 5.76
N LEU A 176 -2.08 10.14 6.08
CA LEU A 176 -2.46 10.46 7.45
C LEU A 176 -2.25 9.27 8.40
N PHE A 177 -2.57 8.04 7.95
CA PHE A 177 -2.35 6.84 8.73
C PHE A 177 -0.86 6.62 9.01
N GLN A 178 -0.02 6.74 7.98
CA GLN A 178 1.44 6.71 8.14
C GLN A 178 1.93 7.75 9.16
N ARG A 179 1.44 8.99 9.06
CA ARG A 179 1.86 10.09 9.94
C ARG A 179 1.38 9.90 11.38
N ALA A 180 0.22 9.27 11.58
CA ALA A 180 -0.27 8.89 12.89
C ALA A 180 0.51 7.71 13.49
N MET A 181 1.06 6.81 12.65
CA MET A 181 1.91 5.68 13.03
C MET A 181 3.41 6.04 13.14
N SER A 182 3.79 7.29 12.87
CA SER A 182 5.16 7.77 13.05
C SER A 182 5.34 8.27 14.47
N ALA A 183 6.30 7.70 15.21
CA ALA A 183 6.62 8.13 16.57
C ALA A 183 7.26 9.54 16.55
N LYS A 184 7.00 10.34 17.58
CA LYS A 184 7.59 11.68 17.74
C LYS A 184 8.11 11.85 19.16
N LYS A 185 9.32 12.39 19.31
CA LYS A 185 9.93 12.65 20.61
C LYS A 185 9.14 13.62 21.51
N GLN A 186 8.36 14.54 20.91
CA GLN A 186 7.67 15.62 21.63
C GLN A 186 6.13 15.54 21.54
N SER A 187 5.56 14.42 21.10
CA SER A 187 4.13 14.20 21.22
C SER A 187 3.85 13.77 22.65
N ASN A 188 3.28 14.65 23.50
CA ASN A 188 2.77 14.32 24.85
C ASN A 188 1.59 13.33 24.77
N VAL A 189 1.85 12.14 24.25
CA VAL A 189 0.92 11.09 23.88
C VAL A 189 1.43 9.80 24.54
N PRO A 190 0.54 8.95 25.09
CA PRO A 190 0.96 7.71 25.74
C PRO A 190 1.82 6.82 24.83
N PRO A 191 2.85 6.12 25.36
CA PRO A 191 3.70 5.23 24.56
C PRO A 191 2.94 4.16 23.76
N ASP A 192 1.81 3.67 24.32
CA ASP A 192 1.00 2.63 23.69
C ASP A 192 -0.09 3.16 22.75
N PHE A 193 -0.18 4.49 22.57
CA PHE A 193 -1.23 5.11 21.76
C PHE A 193 -1.23 4.60 20.31
N MET A 194 -0.07 4.38 19.70
CA MET A 194 -0.01 3.87 18.34
C MET A 194 -0.57 2.46 18.24
N ASN A 195 -0.28 1.59 19.21
CA ASN A 195 -0.85 0.25 19.28
C ASN A 195 -2.37 0.33 19.48
N GLU A 196 -2.86 1.21 20.36
CA GLU A 196 -4.30 1.42 20.57
C GLU A 196 -5.00 1.91 19.29
N LEU A 197 -4.44 2.93 18.62
CA LEU A 197 -4.97 3.47 17.38
C LEU A 197 -5.02 2.40 16.29
N PHE A 198 -3.97 1.60 16.20
CA PHE A 198 -3.83 0.55 15.22
C PHE A 198 -4.85 -0.57 15.42
N VAL A 199 -4.88 -1.16 16.62
CA VAL A 199 -5.81 -2.24 16.98
C VAL A 199 -7.26 -1.81 16.78
N ASN A 200 -7.64 -0.62 17.27
CA ASN A 200 -8.99 -0.12 17.12
C ASN A 200 -9.36 0.03 15.63
N SER A 201 -8.45 0.59 14.82
CA SER A 201 -8.67 0.77 13.37
C SER A 201 -8.99 -0.56 12.68
N PHE A 202 -8.21 -1.62 12.95
CA PHE A 202 -8.44 -2.95 12.37
C PHE A 202 -9.72 -3.62 12.88
N ILE A 203 -10.06 -3.48 14.17
CA ILE A 203 -11.33 -3.96 14.73
C ILE A 203 -12.53 -3.32 13.99
N TYR A 204 -12.49 -2.01 13.74
CA TYR A 204 -13.58 -1.33 13.04
C TYR A 204 -13.64 -1.69 11.55
N LEU A 205 -12.49 -1.82 10.88
CA LEU A 205 -12.46 -2.32 9.51
C LEU A 205 -13.05 -3.73 9.41
N GLN A 206 -12.74 -4.62 10.36
CA GLN A 206 -13.30 -5.96 10.42
C GLN A 206 -14.81 -5.95 10.69
N LYS A 207 -15.29 -5.10 11.61
CA LYS A 207 -16.74 -4.93 11.88
C LYS A 207 -17.52 -4.46 10.66
N LEU A 208 -16.90 -3.67 9.77
CA LEU A 208 -17.51 -3.22 8.52
C LEU A 208 -17.50 -4.29 7.41
N GLY A 209 -16.80 -5.40 7.63
CA GLY A 209 -16.79 -6.59 6.78
C GLY A 209 -15.81 -6.53 5.60
N ASP A 210 -15.74 -7.65 4.88
CA ASP A 210 -14.82 -7.87 3.75
C ASP A 210 -14.85 -6.80 2.64
N PRO A 211 -16.00 -6.20 2.27
CA PRO A 211 -16.04 -5.12 1.28
C PRO A 211 -15.30 -3.85 1.71
N VAL A 212 -15.01 -3.67 3.00
CA VAL A 212 -14.24 -2.55 3.54
C VAL A 212 -12.81 -2.98 3.88
N LEU A 213 -12.65 -4.12 4.55
CA LEU A 213 -11.35 -4.60 5.00
C LEU A 213 -10.42 -5.03 3.85
N ARG A 214 -10.90 -5.85 2.91
CA ARG A 214 -10.04 -6.41 1.86
C ARG A 214 -9.46 -5.37 0.88
N PRO A 215 -10.21 -4.36 0.41
CA PRO A 215 -9.62 -3.28 -0.37
C PRO A 215 -8.56 -2.51 0.43
N PHE A 216 -8.83 -2.21 1.70
CA PHE A 216 -7.89 -1.49 2.56
C PHE A 216 -6.55 -2.24 2.71
N LEU A 217 -6.59 -3.55 2.95
CA LEU A 217 -5.40 -4.42 3.02
C LEU A 217 -4.60 -4.48 1.71
N ARG A 218 -5.18 -4.04 0.59
CA ARG A 218 -4.54 -3.98 -0.74
C ARG A 218 -4.27 -2.54 -1.18
N ASP A 219 -4.26 -1.61 -0.24
CA ASP A 219 -4.04 -0.17 -0.45
C ASP A 219 -5.07 0.50 -1.37
N VAL A 220 -6.25 -0.10 -1.48
CA VAL A 220 -7.36 0.49 -2.22
C VAL A 220 -8.25 1.23 -1.24
N ILE A 221 -7.93 2.50 -1.03
CA ILE A 221 -8.77 3.40 -0.25
C ILE A 221 -9.90 3.93 -1.13
N GLN A 222 -11.13 3.71 -0.68
CA GLN A 222 -12.35 4.18 -1.31
C GLN A 222 -13.06 5.16 -0.36
N PHE A 223 -13.72 6.17 -0.93
CA PHE A 223 -14.38 7.22 -0.15
C PHE A 223 -15.41 6.67 0.85
N GLY A 224 -16.36 5.85 0.37
CA GLY A 224 -17.44 5.31 1.20
C GLY A 224 -16.95 4.47 2.38
N PRO A 225 -16.10 3.45 2.17
CA PRO A 225 -15.44 2.71 3.24
C PRO A 225 -14.70 3.61 4.24
N LEU A 226 -13.92 4.59 3.76
CA LEU A 226 -13.18 5.50 4.62
C LEU A 226 -14.11 6.35 5.51
N VAL A 227 -15.19 6.92 4.94
CA VAL A 227 -16.21 7.67 5.69
C VAL A 227 -16.82 6.80 6.79
N LYS A 228 -17.17 5.55 6.48
CA LYS A 228 -17.76 4.61 7.46
C LYS A 228 -16.78 4.29 8.58
N THR A 229 -15.52 4.01 8.26
CA THR A 229 -14.50 3.70 9.26
C THR A 229 -14.24 4.88 10.18
N LEU A 230 -14.03 6.08 9.62
CA LEU A 230 -13.77 7.28 10.41
C LEU A 230 -14.99 7.67 11.26
N GLY A 231 -16.19 7.64 10.67
CA GLY A 231 -17.43 7.93 11.40
C GLY A 231 -17.65 6.97 12.57
N LEU A 232 -17.40 5.67 12.37
CA LEU A 232 -17.54 4.68 13.43
C LEU A 232 -16.53 4.90 14.56
N ILE A 233 -15.28 5.25 14.24
CA ILE A 233 -14.26 5.62 15.22
C ILE A 233 -14.69 6.87 16.01
N MET A 234 -15.17 7.92 15.33
CA MET A 234 -15.63 9.16 15.96
C MET A 234 -16.81 8.93 16.92
N ILE A 235 -17.74 8.05 16.56
CA ILE A 235 -18.92 7.74 17.39
C ILE A 235 -18.55 6.88 18.60
N THR A 236 -17.69 5.87 18.41
CA THR A 236 -17.46 4.85 19.45
C THR A 236 -16.26 5.14 20.35
N ARG A 237 -15.29 5.94 19.88
CA ARG A 237 -14.03 6.25 20.59
C ARG A 237 -13.65 7.75 20.46
N PRO A 238 -14.55 8.72 20.71
CA PRO A 238 -14.23 10.15 20.53
C PRO A 238 -12.99 10.62 21.33
N GLN A 239 -12.72 9.98 22.46
CA GLN A 239 -11.58 10.24 23.34
C GLN A 239 -10.20 10.04 22.69
N ILE A 240 -10.09 9.32 21.55
CA ILE A 240 -8.80 9.18 20.85
C ILE A 240 -8.46 10.41 20.00
N LEU A 241 -9.46 11.24 19.65
CA LEU A 241 -9.27 12.38 18.75
C LEU A 241 -8.24 13.39 19.29
N PRO A 242 -8.28 13.83 20.56
CA PRO A 242 -7.26 14.74 21.09
C PRO A 242 -5.83 14.20 20.94
N SER A 243 -5.63 12.89 21.12
CA SER A 243 -4.33 12.24 20.93
C SER A 243 -3.92 12.22 19.47
N ILE A 244 -4.84 11.97 18.53
CA ILE A 244 -4.58 12.11 17.08
C ILE A 244 -4.17 13.55 16.73
N PHE A 245 -4.90 14.55 17.25
CA PHE A 245 -4.56 15.96 17.01
C PHE A 245 -3.18 16.33 17.55
N LYS A 246 -2.81 15.83 18.74
CA LYS A 246 -1.46 16.03 19.32
C LYS A 246 -0.37 15.30 18.53
N GLN A 247 -0.63 14.08 18.08
CA GLN A 247 0.33 13.27 17.32
C GLN A 247 0.60 13.87 15.95
N VAL A 248 -0.46 14.19 15.23
CA VAL A 248 -0.40 14.54 13.81
C VAL A 248 -0.24 16.05 13.61
N GLY A 249 -0.94 16.86 14.41
CA GLY A 249 -1.00 18.32 14.32
C GLY A 249 -2.16 18.83 13.46
N ILE A 250 -2.74 19.98 13.85
CA ILE A 250 -3.87 20.61 13.15
C ILE A 250 -3.56 20.93 11.67
N PRO A 251 -2.40 21.52 11.30
CA PRO A 251 -2.12 21.84 9.90
C PRO A 251 -2.16 20.62 8.97
N VAL A 252 -1.78 19.47 9.50
CA VAL A 252 -1.73 18.21 8.75
C VAL A 252 -3.13 17.65 8.52
N ILE A 253 -4.02 17.78 9.51
CA ILE A 253 -5.42 17.34 9.39
C ILE A 253 -6.18 18.22 8.41
N LEU A 254 -5.95 19.54 8.44
CA LEU A 254 -6.54 20.47 7.47
C LEU A 254 -6.12 20.12 6.04
N ASP A 255 -4.84 19.87 5.83
CA ASP A 255 -4.33 19.46 4.53
C ASP A 255 -4.91 18.10 4.08
N TRP A 256 -4.93 17.11 4.98
CA TRP A 256 -5.56 15.82 4.71
C TRP A 256 -7.04 15.95 4.34
N SER A 257 -7.77 16.90 4.93
CA SER A 257 -9.19 17.13 4.60
C SER A 257 -9.38 17.51 3.13
N GLY A 258 -8.41 18.22 2.52
CA GLY A 258 -8.40 18.51 1.09
C GLY A 258 -8.30 17.23 0.25
N HIS A 259 -7.38 16.32 0.59
CA HIS A 259 -7.25 15.02 -0.08
C HIS A 259 -8.51 14.16 0.08
N PHE A 260 -9.12 14.19 1.27
CA PHE A 260 -10.36 13.48 1.57
C PHE A 260 -11.55 14.01 0.73
N ILE A 261 -11.70 15.33 0.62
CA ILE A 261 -12.72 15.96 -0.23
C ILE A 261 -12.49 15.59 -1.70
N MET A 262 -11.24 15.69 -2.17
CA MET A 262 -10.90 15.30 -3.54
C MET A 262 -11.23 13.84 -3.81
N LEU A 263 -10.96 12.92 -2.88
CA LEU A 263 -11.35 11.51 -3.01
C LEU A 263 -12.87 11.36 -3.23
N GLY A 264 -13.68 12.14 -2.48
CA GLY A 264 -15.12 12.22 -2.69
C GLY A 264 -15.50 12.77 -4.06
N CYS A 265 -14.88 13.87 -4.49
CA CYS A 265 -15.09 14.47 -5.81
C CYS A 265 -14.76 13.49 -6.95
N TYR A 266 -13.61 12.81 -6.91
CA TYR A 266 -13.23 11.83 -7.92
C TYR A 266 -14.15 10.61 -7.92
N THR A 267 -14.62 10.18 -6.74
CA THR A 267 -15.64 9.11 -6.63
C THR A 267 -16.93 9.54 -7.34
N PHE A 268 -17.39 10.78 -7.10
CA PHE A 268 -18.57 11.33 -7.78
C PHE A 268 -18.37 11.43 -9.29
N LEU A 269 -17.26 12.03 -9.74
CA LEU A 269 -16.94 12.19 -11.16
C LEU A 269 -16.89 10.84 -11.88
N SER A 270 -16.24 9.84 -11.28
CA SER A 270 -16.15 8.50 -11.88
C SER A 270 -17.49 7.77 -11.90
N THR A 271 -18.36 7.99 -10.91
CA THR A 271 -19.62 7.25 -10.79
C THR A 271 -20.71 7.84 -11.67
N PHE A 272 -20.80 9.17 -11.74
CA PHE A 272 -21.92 9.86 -12.38
C PHE A 272 -21.53 10.55 -13.69
N LEU A 273 -20.32 11.10 -13.78
CA LEU A 273 -19.93 11.92 -14.92
C LEU A 273 -19.17 11.14 -16.01
N ASP A 274 -18.32 10.17 -15.65
CA ASP A 274 -17.64 9.28 -16.62
C ASP A 274 -18.65 8.61 -17.57
N PRO A 275 -19.74 7.96 -17.10
CA PRO A 275 -20.66 7.27 -18.01
C PRO A 275 -21.36 8.21 -18.99
N ALA A 276 -21.61 9.46 -18.58
CA ALA A 276 -22.24 10.47 -19.42
C ALA A 276 -21.28 11.04 -20.49
N ILE A 277 -20.01 11.24 -20.15
CA ILE A 277 -19.01 11.84 -21.06
C ILE A 277 -18.39 10.79 -21.99
N ARG A 278 -18.21 9.55 -21.52
CA ARG A 278 -17.48 8.50 -22.24
C ARG A 278 -17.96 8.22 -23.68
N PRO A 279 -19.27 8.26 -23.99
CA PRO A 279 -19.75 8.12 -25.37
C PRO A 279 -19.34 9.28 -26.28
N LEU A 280 -19.31 10.52 -25.75
CA LEU A 280 -19.01 11.73 -26.52
C LEU A 280 -17.54 11.81 -26.93
N ILE A 281 -16.63 11.21 -26.16
CA ILE A 281 -15.18 11.27 -26.43
C ILE A 281 -14.80 10.67 -27.80
N ARG A 282 -15.62 9.78 -28.36
CA ARG A 282 -15.32 9.13 -29.65
C ARG A 282 -15.25 10.12 -30.81
N SER A 283 -15.97 11.24 -30.75
CA SER A 283 -15.99 12.27 -31.80
C SER A 283 -14.88 13.31 -31.64
N PHE A 284 -14.09 13.27 -30.56
CA PHE A 284 -13.07 14.28 -30.30
C PHE A 284 -11.82 14.09 -31.18
N PRO A 285 -11.09 15.17 -31.49
CA PRO A 285 -9.77 15.11 -32.10
C PRO A 285 -8.81 14.20 -31.32
N VAL A 286 -7.85 13.59 -32.01
CA VAL A 286 -7.00 12.50 -31.48
C VAL A 286 -6.34 12.86 -30.14
N LYS A 287 -5.74 14.06 -30.03
CA LYS A 287 -5.09 14.51 -28.79
C LYS A 287 -6.09 14.69 -27.64
N MET A 288 -7.19 15.39 -27.87
CA MET A 288 -8.24 15.55 -26.87
C MET A 288 -8.83 14.20 -26.44
N ARG A 289 -9.05 13.29 -27.39
CA ARG A 289 -9.52 11.94 -27.12
C ARG A 289 -8.57 11.18 -26.20
N TYR A 290 -7.26 11.30 -26.41
CA TYR A 290 -6.24 10.74 -25.52
C TYR A 290 -6.35 11.36 -24.11
N GLU A 291 -6.32 12.69 -24.00
CA GLU A 291 -6.35 13.39 -22.71
C GLU A 291 -7.60 13.04 -21.90
N TYR A 292 -8.78 13.05 -22.52
CA TYR A 292 -10.03 12.69 -21.87
C TYR A 292 -10.09 11.22 -21.47
N LYS A 293 -9.64 10.29 -22.33
CA LYS A 293 -9.53 8.87 -21.96
C LYS A 293 -8.66 8.68 -20.72
N ARG A 294 -7.50 9.34 -20.65
CA ARG A 294 -6.58 9.24 -19.51
C ARG A 294 -7.17 9.86 -18.24
N ARG A 295 -7.84 11.02 -18.34
CA ARG A 295 -8.53 11.66 -17.20
C ARG A 295 -9.68 10.82 -16.66
N LEU A 296 -10.52 10.29 -17.54
CA LEU A 296 -11.62 9.39 -17.18
C LEU A 296 -11.12 8.13 -16.47
N ALA A 297 -10.08 7.49 -17.03
CA ALA A 297 -9.42 6.38 -16.36
C ALA A 297 -8.89 6.81 -14.98
N ALA A 298 -8.20 7.95 -14.90
CA ALA A 298 -7.69 8.48 -13.63
C ALA A 298 -8.80 8.57 -12.58
N TRP A 299 -9.97 9.13 -12.89
CA TRP A 299 -11.08 9.25 -11.92
C TRP A 299 -11.45 7.91 -11.28
N GLN A 300 -11.56 6.85 -12.09
CA GLN A 300 -11.88 5.52 -11.59
C GLN A 300 -10.76 4.95 -10.69
N TYR A 301 -9.52 5.01 -11.17
CA TYR A 301 -8.38 4.41 -10.48
C TYR A 301 -8.03 5.13 -9.19
N VAL A 302 -8.06 6.47 -9.19
CA VAL A 302 -7.69 7.28 -8.02
C VAL A 302 -8.80 7.32 -6.96
N ALA A 303 -10.03 6.94 -7.33
CA ALA A 303 -11.13 6.71 -6.39
C ALA A 303 -11.20 5.27 -5.85
N GLY A 304 -10.32 4.37 -6.32
CA GLY A 304 -10.33 2.97 -5.91
C GLY A 304 -11.44 2.12 -6.55
N LEU A 305 -12.13 2.62 -7.58
CA LEU A 305 -13.34 2.00 -8.15
C LEU A 305 -13.06 0.93 -9.21
N ASP A 306 -11.79 0.72 -9.56
CA ASP A 306 -11.30 -0.40 -10.36
C ASP A 306 -11.14 -1.70 -9.56
N TYR A 307 -11.20 -1.63 -8.22
CA TYR A 307 -11.18 -2.82 -7.38
C TYR A 307 -12.47 -3.62 -7.49
N LYS A 308 -12.33 -4.92 -7.78
CA LYS A 308 -13.42 -5.88 -7.81
C LYS A 308 -13.21 -6.91 -6.72
N LEU A 309 -14.18 -7.01 -5.81
CA LEU A 309 -14.19 -8.07 -4.80
C LEU A 309 -14.45 -9.41 -5.52
N SER A 310 -13.48 -10.32 -5.51
CA SER A 310 -13.71 -11.69 -5.96
C SER A 310 -14.75 -12.33 -5.05
N SER A 311 -15.92 -12.67 -5.57
CA SER A 311 -16.88 -13.46 -4.80
C SER A 311 -16.26 -14.83 -4.51
N SER A 312 -16.40 -15.30 -3.28
CA SER A 312 -15.81 -16.56 -2.79
C SER A 312 -16.25 -17.82 -3.56
N LYS A 313 -17.18 -17.71 -4.51
CA LYS A 313 -17.70 -18.83 -5.31
C LYS A 313 -16.68 -19.45 -6.28
N THR A 314 -15.57 -18.78 -6.58
CA THR A 314 -14.61 -19.26 -7.59
C THR A 314 -13.51 -20.17 -7.02
N HIS A 315 -13.33 -20.23 -5.69
CA HIS A 315 -12.28 -21.10 -5.09
C HIS A 315 -12.72 -22.56 -4.87
N GLU A 316 -14.01 -22.85 -4.88
CA GLU A 316 -14.52 -24.24 -4.79
C GLU A 316 -14.31 -25.03 -6.08
N THR A 317 -14.28 -24.35 -7.24
CA THR A 317 -14.05 -25.00 -8.54
C THR A 317 -12.57 -25.25 -8.80
N ALA A 318 -11.67 -24.39 -8.33
CA ALA A 318 -10.22 -24.56 -8.50
C ALA A 318 -9.61 -25.66 -7.62
N LYS A 319 -10.24 -26.02 -6.49
CA LYS A 319 -9.82 -27.17 -5.65
C LYS A 319 -10.30 -28.53 -6.16
N ARG A 320 -11.15 -28.59 -7.18
CA ARG A 320 -11.67 -29.86 -7.75
C ARG A 320 -10.90 -30.38 -8.98
N SER A 321 -9.98 -29.61 -9.55
CA SER A 321 -9.10 -30.08 -10.61
C SER A 321 -7.76 -30.54 -10.04
N ASN A 322 -7.72 -31.77 -9.53
CA ASN A 322 -6.48 -32.48 -9.21
C ASN A 322 -5.75 -32.83 -10.52
N PRO A 323 -4.49 -32.41 -10.75
CA PRO A 323 -3.67 -32.94 -11.82
C PRO A 323 -2.97 -34.20 -11.29
N SER A 324 -3.74 -35.28 -11.13
CA SER A 324 -3.19 -36.58 -10.77
C SER A 324 -3.92 -37.66 -11.55
N LYS A 325 -3.67 -37.69 -12.86
CA LYS A 325 -3.86 -38.83 -13.76
C LYS A 325 -3.11 -38.58 -15.09
N GLU A 326 -1.80 -38.38 -14.99
CA GLU A 326 -0.90 -38.82 -16.06
C GLU A 326 -0.51 -40.27 -15.74
N THR A 327 -1.31 -41.21 -16.24
CA THR A 327 -0.89 -42.61 -16.35
C THR A 327 0.08 -42.71 -17.51
N LEU A 328 1.38 -42.84 -17.22
CA LEU A 328 2.31 -43.50 -18.12
C LEU A 328 1.80 -44.93 -18.37
N SER A 329 1.31 -45.19 -19.57
CA SER A 329 1.22 -46.55 -20.10
C SER A 329 2.33 -46.74 -21.12
N THR A 330 3.40 -47.40 -20.69
CA THR A 330 4.31 -48.13 -21.57
C THR A 330 3.53 -49.27 -22.25
N ASN A 331 3.58 -49.39 -23.57
CA ASN A 331 4.08 -50.59 -24.26
C ASN A 331 3.86 -50.59 -25.78
N SER A 332 4.96 -50.93 -26.46
CA SER A 332 5.11 -51.77 -27.66
C SER A 332 4.54 -51.35 -29.02
N LEU A 333 5.51 -51.18 -29.94
CA LEU A 333 5.48 -51.42 -31.40
C LEU A 333 4.63 -52.64 -31.82
N PRO A 334 4.15 -52.63 -33.08
CA PRO A 334 4.93 -53.27 -34.15
C PRO A 334 5.67 -52.29 -35.08
#